data_AF-A0A437M1X0-F1
#
_entry.id   AF-A0A437M1X0-F1
#
_cell.length_a   1.000
_cell.length_b   1.000
_cell.length_c   1.000
_cell.angle_alpha   90.00
_cell.angle_beta   90.00
_cell.angle_gamma   90.00
#
_symmetry.space_group_name_H-M   'P 1'
#
loop_
_entity.id
_entity.type
_entity.pdbx_description
1 polymer ?
#
loop_
_entity_poly.entity_id
_entity_poly.type
_entity_poly.pdbx_seq_one_letter_code
_entity_poly.pdbx_strand_id
1 'polypeptide(L)'
;MVSRWWPTLQLIRLAVRHGLTPATLLSGDAFRSSEPVSAPATAARSDIECKPVGWRDGNNRTWREEPFTLLSADTLEAARASVRELQSRVAQSTITGCPPPTFHRILYGCEAGHGRYYVHAPGGVSYQQMPKAQRLARIAINGEAVAEVDVRASQLSIMHGLLGIPLPDGDPYAVTGIPRMAVKAFITETLGVGQAKQRWSAATAARAKAECWPPIHIVSAAVRLRYPFLRSPALVVSPSFLPHVPPEVALCHYLCGIEAEAMTTAMRLLWRDHKALALPIHDSLMVPCWAVDAAQDAIDTAFLTFANVSPTITADLPPAFAAAA
;
A
#
# COMPACT_ATOMS: atom_id res chain seq x y z
N MET A 1 5.90 -30.28 34.53
CA MET A 1 5.76 -29.00 35.24
C MET A 1 4.51 -28.31 34.73
N VAL A 2 3.41 -28.37 35.49
CA VAL A 2 2.16 -27.68 35.15
C VAL A 2 2.27 -26.27 35.75
N SER A 3 2.07 -25.24 34.94
CA SER A 3 2.24 -23.84 35.36
C SER A 3 1.32 -23.51 36.55
N ARG A 4 1.80 -22.66 37.46
CA ARG A 4 1.15 -22.27 38.73
C ARG A 4 -0.16 -21.48 38.57
N TRP A 5 -0.69 -21.37 37.35
CA TRP A 5 -1.73 -20.42 36.96
C TRP A 5 -2.79 -21.05 36.04
N TRP A 6 -3.27 -22.25 36.38
CA TRP A 6 -4.40 -22.84 35.67
C TRP A 6 -5.73 -22.28 36.19
N PRO A 7 -6.63 -21.82 35.30
CA PRO A 7 -7.93 -21.30 35.71
C PRO A 7 -8.78 -22.40 36.34
N THR A 8 -9.54 -22.06 37.39
CA THR A 8 -10.45 -23.00 38.02
C THR A 8 -11.61 -23.37 37.09
N LEU A 9 -12.22 -24.54 37.30
CA LEU A 9 -13.42 -24.95 36.55
C LEU A 9 -14.57 -23.94 36.67
N GLN A 10 -14.67 -23.24 37.80
CA GLN A 10 -15.65 -22.16 38.00
C GLN A 10 -15.39 -20.97 37.07
N LEU A 11 -14.12 -20.58 36.91
CA LEU A 11 -13.73 -19.50 36.01
C LEU A 11 -13.95 -19.88 34.55
N ILE A 12 -13.65 -21.13 34.18
CA ILE A 12 -13.92 -21.65 32.83
C ILE A 12 -15.44 -21.65 32.53
N ARG A 13 -16.27 -22.12 33.46
CA ARG A 13 -17.74 -22.11 33.31
C ARG A 13 -18.32 -20.70 33.28
N LEU A 14 -17.72 -19.76 33.99
CA LEU A 14 -18.09 -18.35 33.93
C LEU A 14 -17.77 -17.78 32.53
N ALA A 15 -16.55 -18.02 32.03
CA ALA A 15 -16.12 -17.58 30.70
C ALA A 15 -17.07 -18.09 29.59
N VAL A 16 -17.40 -19.38 29.59
CA VAL A 16 -18.32 -19.98 28.61
C VAL A 16 -19.72 -19.35 28.66
N ARG A 17 -20.26 -19.06 29.85
CA ARG A 17 -21.56 -18.38 29.99
C ARG A 17 -21.58 -16.97 29.39
N HIS A 18 -20.42 -16.33 29.28
CA HIS A 18 -20.25 -15.02 28.65
C HIS A 18 -19.75 -15.12 27.20
N GLY A 19 -19.89 -16.28 26.54
CA GLY A 19 -19.52 -16.47 25.12
C GLY A 19 -18.02 -16.60 24.87
N LEU A 20 -17.21 -16.70 25.93
CA LEU A 20 -15.77 -16.94 25.82
C LEU A 20 -15.55 -18.45 25.71
N THR A 21 -15.36 -18.91 24.47
CA THR A 21 -15.03 -20.29 24.12
C THR A 21 -13.62 -20.33 23.54
N PRO A 22 -12.95 -21.49 23.49
CA PRO A 22 -11.67 -21.60 22.80
C PRO A 22 -11.70 -21.04 21.37
N ALA A 23 -12.82 -21.21 20.65
CA ALA A 23 -12.99 -20.66 19.31
C ALA A 23 -13.04 -19.11 19.28
N THR A 24 -13.76 -18.47 20.21
CA THR A 24 -13.88 -17.00 20.27
C THR A 24 -12.64 -16.33 20.88
N LEU A 25 -11.88 -17.05 21.70
CA LEU A 25 -10.58 -16.62 22.22
C LEU A 25 -9.48 -16.70 21.15
N LEU A 26 -9.47 -17.77 20.34
CA LEU A 26 -8.51 -17.94 19.26
C LEU A 26 -8.76 -16.99 18.08
N SER A 27 -10.01 -16.56 17.85
CA SER A 27 -10.32 -15.53 16.84
C SER A 27 -9.92 -14.12 17.29
N GLY A 28 -9.66 -13.92 18.58
CA GLY A 28 -9.33 -12.62 19.16
C GLY A 28 -10.51 -11.64 19.20
N ASP A 29 -11.74 -12.13 18.99
CA ASP A 29 -12.95 -11.29 19.04
C ASP A 29 -13.44 -11.08 20.48
N ALA A 30 -13.14 -12.03 21.37
CA ALA A 30 -13.54 -12.06 22.78
C ALA A 30 -13.03 -10.90 23.66
N PHE A 31 -11.96 -10.21 23.25
CA PHE A 31 -11.30 -9.15 24.05
C PHE A 31 -11.28 -7.80 23.35
N ARG A 32 -12.05 -7.63 22.26
CA ARG A 32 -12.11 -6.34 21.56
C ARG A 32 -13.10 -5.44 22.27
N SER A 33 -12.62 -4.29 22.72
CA SER A 33 -13.48 -3.17 23.07
C SER A 33 -14.37 -2.82 21.87
N SER A 34 -15.62 -2.41 22.12
CA SER A 34 -16.46 -1.83 21.08
C SER A 34 -15.70 -0.72 20.37
N GLU A 35 -15.68 -0.75 19.04
CA GLU A 35 -14.97 0.27 18.26
C GLU A 35 -15.59 1.65 18.57
N PRO A 36 -14.76 2.70 18.74
CA PRO A 36 -15.27 4.04 18.97
C PRO A 36 -16.17 4.45 17.80
N VAL A 37 -17.43 4.80 18.08
CA VAL A 37 -18.40 5.30 17.10
C VAL A 37 -17.98 6.66 16.53
N SER A 38 -17.11 7.37 17.26
CA SER A 38 -16.51 8.64 16.85
C SER A 38 -15.01 8.61 17.08
N ALA A 39 -14.24 9.16 16.15
CA ALA A 39 -12.80 9.36 16.34
C ALA A 39 -12.56 10.16 17.64
N PRO A 40 -11.65 9.74 18.52
CA PRO A 40 -11.22 10.56 19.65
C PRO A 40 -10.74 11.91 19.15
N ALA A 41 -10.99 12.98 19.92
CA ALA A 41 -10.41 14.30 19.65
C ALA A 41 -8.88 14.21 19.81
N THR A 42 -8.18 13.84 18.74
CA THR A 42 -6.72 13.84 18.73
C THR A 42 -6.19 15.26 18.62
N ALA A 43 -5.16 15.55 19.40
CA ALA A 43 -4.30 16.72 19.18
C ALA A 43 -3.95 16.80 17.68
N ALA A 44 -4.08 18.01 17.11
CA ALA A 44 -3.91 18.27 15.69
C ALA A 44 -2.56 17.71 15.18
N ARG A 45 -2.58 16.53 14.58
CA ARG A 45 -1.45 16.02 13.80
C ARG A 45 -1.49 16.70 12.45
N SER A 46 -0.31 17.00 11.89
CA SER A 46 -0.19 17.64 10.59
C SER A 46 -0.77 16.74 9.49
N ASP A 47 -1.63 17.29 8.64
CA ASP A 47 -2.17 16.62 7.45
C ASP A 47 -1.07 16.17 6.47
N ILE A 48 0.09 16.83 6.52
CA ILE A 48 1.25 16.55 5.68
C ILE A 48 2.48 16.35 6.57
N GLU A 49 3.17 15.24 6.39
CA GLU A 49 4.49 14.98 6.97
C GLU A 49 5.55 15.07 5.88
N CYS A 50 6.47 16.02 6.01
CA CYS A 50 7.59 16.19 5.10
C CYS A 50 8.82 15.49 5.69
N LYS A 51 9.38 14.51 4.97
CA LYS A 51 10.55 13.75 5.38
C LYS A 51 11.73 14.00 4.47
N PRO A 52 12.94 14.07 5.03
CA PRO A 52 14.15 14.09 4.21
C PRO A 52 14.37 12.71 3.56
N VAL A 53 15.23 12.68 2.53
CA VAL A 53 15.70 11.44 1.91
C VAL A 53 17.13 11.18 2.35
N GLY A 54 17.34 10.06 3.04
CA GLY A 54 18.66 9.71 3.59
C GLY A 54 19.30 8.52 2.89
N TRP A 55 20.62 8.56 2.71
CA TRP A 55 21.40 7.48 2.12
C TRP A 55 22.82 7.40 2.69
N ARG A 56 23.51 6.30 2.40
CA ARG A 56 24.93 6.15 2.72
C ARG A 56 25.77 6.40 1.49
N ASP A 57 26.77 7.25 1.63
CA ASP A 57 27.77 7.45 0.58
C ASP A 57 28.68 6.21 0.48
N GLY A 58 28.84 5.70 -0.74
CA GLY A 58 29.32 4.35 -1.07
C GLY A 58 30.69 3.99 -0.49
N ASN A 59 31.51 4.99 -0.12
CA ASN A 59 32.86 4.75 0.40
C ASN A 59 33.06 5.07 1.89
N ASN A 60 32.23 5.90 2.53
CA ASN A 60 32.60 6.47 3.84
C ASN A 60 31.75 6.05 5.04
N ARG A 61 30.76 5.16 4.89
CA ARG A 61 29.76 4.87 5.95
C ARG A 61 29.05 6.14 6.49
N THR A 62 29.30 7.32 5.91
CA THR A 62 28.70 8.59 6.29
C THR A 62 27.28 8.62 5.80
N TRP A 63 26.36 8.90 6.72
CA TRP A 63 24.98 9.18 6.41
C TRP A 63 24.89 10.56 5.76
N ARG A 64 24.31 10.61 4.57
CA ARG A 64 23.89 11.83 3.90
C ARG A 64 22.39 11.92 3.96
N GLU A 65 21.90 13.13 3.97
CA GLU A 65 20.49 13.41 4.00
C GLU A 65 20.25 14.64 3.13
N GLU A 66 19.32 14.51 2.20
CA GLU A 66 18.75 15.63 1.49
C GLU A 66 17.54 16.10 2.30
N PRO A 67 17.59 17.30 2.90
CA PRO A 67 16.44 17.87 3.56
C PRO A 67 15.25 17.91 2.60
N PHE A 68 14.04 17.89 3.16
CA PHE A 68 12.88 18.15 2.33
C PHE A 68 13.01 19.53 1.69
N THR A 69 12.98 19.58 0.36
CA THR A 69 12.98 20.83 -0.40
C THR A 69 11.78 21.63 0.07
N LEU A 70 12.01 22.88 0.48
CA LEU A 70 10.95 23.77 0.90
C LEU A 70 9.94 23.90 -0.24
N LEU A 71 8.73 23.42 0.00
CA LEU A 71 7.63 23.62 -0.93
C LEU A 71 7.27 25.10 -0.94
N SER A 72 6.80 25.55 -2.10
CA SER A 72 6.02 26.78 -2.11
C SER A 72 4.84 26.64 -1.14
N ALA A 73 4.40 27.77 -0.57
CA ALA A 73 3.20 27.77 0.28
C ALA A 73 1.99 27.19 -0.47
N ASP A 74 1.88 27.47 -1.77
CA ASP A 74 0.81 27.01 -2.65
C ASP A 74 0.83 25.49 -2.83
N THR A 75 2.00 24.89 -3.08
CA THR A 75 2.13 23.43 -3.18
C THR A 75 1.72 22.76 -1.87
N LEU A 76 2.23 23.24 -0.74
CA LEU A 76 1.92 22.64 0.56
C LEU A 76 0.42 22.74 0.86
N GLU A 77 -0.20 23.87 0.52
CA GLU A 77 -1.63 24.08 0.69
C GLU A 77 -2.46 23.19 -0.26
N ALA A 78 -2.01 22.97 -1.51
CA ALA A 78 -2.64 22.04 -2.42
C ALA A 78 -2.60 20.59 -1.90
N ALA A 79 -1.46 20.17 -1.34
CA ALA A 79 -1.33 18.85 -0.71
C ALA A 79 -2.28 18.72 0.49
N ARG A 80 -2.33 19.73 1.38
CA ARG A 80 -3.28 19.79 2.51
C ARG A 80 -4.74 19.81 2.04
N ALA A 81 -5.03 20.53 0.96
CA ALA A 81 -6.36 20.55 0.37
C ALA A 81 -6.79 19.15 -0.10
N SER A 82 -5.89 18.35 -0.69
CA SER A 82 -6.20 16.96 -1.07
C SER A 82 -6.54 16.07 0.13
N VAL A 83 -5.88 16.28 1.29
CA VAL A 83 -6.15 15.53 2.52
C VAL A 83 -7.50 15.95 3.11
N ARG A 84 -7.74 17.26 3.23
CA ARG A 84 -9.02 17.81 3.73
C ARG A 84 -10.18 17.42 2.82
N GLU A 85 -9.98 17.38 1.52
CA GLU A 85 -10.96 16.92 0.55
C GLU A 85 -11.37 15.47 0.86
N LEU A 86 -10.42 14.54 0.97
CA LEU A 86 -10.72 13.14 1.33
C LEU A 86 -11.39 13.05 2.71
N GLN A 87 -10.89 13.79 3.70
CA GLN A 87 -11.46 13.80 5.06
C GLN A 87 -12.91 14.31 5.06
N SER A 88 -13.24 15.30 4.23
CA SER A 88 -14.60 15.82 4.10
C SER A 88 -15.57 14.80 3.53
N ARG A 89 -15.11 13.93 2.62
CA ARG A 89 -15.91 12.85 2.01
C ARG A 89 -16.16 11.72 3.00
N VAL A 90 -15.14 11.39 3.79
CA VAL A 90 -15.25 10.46 4.92
C VAL A 90 -16.26 10.97 5.95
N ALA A 91 -16.22 12.26 6.29
CA ALA A 91 -17.17 12.86 7.23
C ALA A 91 -18.63 12.86 6.72
N GLN A 92 -18.82 12.79 5.39
CA GLN A 92 -20.14 12.67 4.74
C GLN A 92 -20.63 11.23 4.61
N SER A 93 -19.81 10.24 4.97
CA SER A 93 -20.11 8.82 4.80
C SER A 93 -20.15 8.11 6.15
N THR A 94 -20.96 7.05 6.24
CA THR A 94 -20.93 6.13 7.38
C THR A 94 -19.96 5.01 7.07
N ILE A 95 -18.90 4.84 7.87
CA ILE A 95 -17.94 3.74 7.73
C ILE A 95 -18.06 2.87 8.98
N THR A 96 -18.26 1.57 8.81
CA THR A 96 -18.34 0.60 9.90
C THR A 96 -17.28 -0.49 9.74
N GLY A 97 -17.01 -1.24 10.82
CA GLY A 97 -16.04 -2.34 10.82
C GLY A 97 -14.57 -1.93 10.91
N CYS A 98 -14.31 -0.64 11.08
CA CYS A 98 -13.04 -0.08 11.50
C CYS A 98 -13.24 1.28 12.18
N PRO A 99 -12.25 1.77 12.97
CA PRO A 99 -12.25 3.15 13.44
C PRO A 99 -12.37 4.16 12.29
N PRO A 100 -13.06 5.30 12.47
CA PRO A 100 -13.14 6.33 11.45
C PRO A 100 -11.74 6.81 11.04
N PRO A 101 -11.39 6.77 9.74
CA PRO A 101 -10.04 7.08 9.32
C PRO A 101 -9.77 8.58 9.33
N THR A 102 -8.62 8.96 9.89
CA THR A 102 -8.06 10.31 9.76
C THR A 102 -6.80 10.25 8.91
N PHE A 103 -6.79 10.99 7.81
CA PHE A 103 -5.73 10.88 6.80
C PHE A 103 -4.60 11.88 7.00
N HIS A 104 -3.40 11.47 6.58
CA HIS A 104 -2.27 12.34 6.31
C HIS A 104 -1.50 11.80 5.11
N ARG A 105 -0.68 12.64 4.46
CA ARG A 105 0.27 12.21 3.43
C ARG A 105 1.70 12.37 3.93
N ILE A 106 2.58 11.47 3.49
CA ILE A 106 4.02 11.58 3.73
C ILE A 106 4.72 11.89 2.42
N LEU A 107 5.43 13.01 2.37
CA LEU A 107 6.22 13.47 1.24
C LEU A 107 7.70 13.29 1.54
N TYR A 108 8.49 12.78 0.59
CA TYR A 108 9.91 12.52 0.77
C TYR A 108 10.76 13.36 -0.19
N GLY A 109 11.65 14.18 0.35
CA GLY A 109 12.58 15.04 -0.40
C GLY A 109 11.93 16.19 -1.19
N CYS A 110 10.83 15.97 -1.90
CA CYS A 110 10.13 16.95 -2.73
C CYS A 110 8.61 16.70 -2.79
N GLU A 111 7.86 17.58 -3.45
CA GLU A 111 6.39 17.49 -3.57
C GLU A 111 5.90 16.22 -4.27
N ALA A 112 6.60 15.82 -5.32
CA ALA A 112 6.27 14.62 -6.09
C ALA A 112 6.84 13.36 -5.43
N GLY A 113 7.50 13.48 -4.28
CA GLY A 113 8.14 12.37 -3.58
C GLY A 113 7.17 11.57 -2.74
N HIS A 114 6.97 10.30 -3.12
CA HIS A 114 6.23 9.28 -2.39
C HIS A 114 4.72 9.48 -2.25
N GLY A 115 4.25 10.58 -1.66
CA GLY A 115 2.86 11.03 -1.78
C GLY A 115 1.73 10.18 -1.19
N ARG A 116 1.96 8.94 -0.72
CA ARG A 116 0.87 8.03 -0.31
C ARG A 116 0.07 8.54 0.90
N TYR A 117 -1.20 8.16 0.94
CA TYR A 117 -2.09 8.38 2.10
C TYR A 117 -1.86 7.34 3.19
N TYR A 118 -1.84 7.84 4.42
CA TYR A 118 -1.71 7.06 5.64
C TYR A 118 -2.83 7.42 6.61
N VAL A 119 -3.28 6.43 7.37
CA VAL A 119 -4.37 6.60 8.32
C VAL A 119 -3.82 6.63 9.75
N HIS A 120 -4.15 7.71 10.46
CA HIS A 120 -4.11 7.71 11.91
C HIS A 120 -5.36 7.01 12.44
N ALA A 121 -5.17 5.99 13.28
CA ALA A 121 -6.26 5.26 13.94
C ALA A 121 -6.10 5.40 15.47
N PRO A 122 -6.58 6.49 16.07
CA PRO A 122 -6.50 6.68 17.52
C PRO A 122 -7.41 5.66 18.21
N GLY A 123 -6.83 4.83 19.10
CA GLY A 123 -7.60 3.84 19.87
C GLY A 123 -7.95 2.56 19.11
N GLY A 124 -7.34 2.29 17.95
CA GLY A 124 -7.57 1.06 17.21
C GLY A 124 -6.52 0.77 16.13
N VAL A 125 -6.74 -0.29 15.36
CA VAL A 125 -5.90 -0.67 14.22
C VAL A 125 -6.44 0.01 12.97
N SER A 126 -5.58 0.68 12.20
CA SER A 126 -5.97 1.25 10.90
C SER A 126 -6.44 0.16 9.95
N TYR A 127 -7.46 0.44 9.13
CA TYR A 127 -7.90 -0.51 8.10
C TYR A 127 -6.76 -0.89 7.13
N GLN A 128 -5.80 0.01 6.91
CA GLN A 128 -4.62 -0.26 6.09
C GLN A 128 -3.74 -1.38 6.67
N GLN A 129 -3.79 -1.61 7.99
CA GLN A 129 -3.05 -2.67 8.69
C GLN A 129 -3.89 -3.95 8.91
N MET A 130 -5.19 -3.91 8.65
CA MET A 130 -6.04 -5.10 8.74
C MET A 130 -5.68 -6.11 7.64
N PRO A 131 -5.77 -7.42 7.87
CA PRO A 131 -5.70 -8.39 6.78
C PRO A 131 -6.81 -8.15 5.75
N LYS A 132 -6.51 -8.32 4.46
CA LYS A 132 -7.49 -8.16 3.36
C LYS A 132 -8.81 -8.88 3.63
N ALA A 133 -8.75 -10.15 4.01
CA ALA A 133 -9.95 -10.94 4.33
C ALA A 133 -10.79 -10.32 5.46
N GLN A 134 -10.17 -9.69 6.45
CA GLN A 134 -10.90 -9.00 7.52
C GLN A 134 -11.53 -7.70 7.03
N ARG A 135 -10.85 -6.95 6.17
CA ARG A 135 -11.44 -5.75 5.54
C ARG A 135 -12.71 -6.10 4.78
N LEU A 136 -12.61 -7.05 3.85
CA LEU A 136 -13.72 -7.46 2.98
C LEU A 136 -14.90 -8.07 3.75
N ALA A 137 -14.65 -8.69 4.91
CA ALA A 137 -15.69 -9.30 5.71
C ALA A 137 -16.37 -8.34 6.71
N ARG A 138 -15.71 -7.25 7.09
CA ARG A 138 -16.16 -6.41 8.22
C ARG A 138 -16.48 -4.99 7.83
N ILE A 139 -15.78 -4.42 6.86
CA ILE A 139 -15.90 -3.01 6.54
C ILE A 139 -17.08 -2.80 5.59
N ALA A 140 -17.89 -1.79 5.90
CA ALA A 140 -18.95 -1.30 5.02
C ALA A 140 -18.88 0.22 4.90
N ILE A 141 -19.25 0.73 3.73
CA ILE A 141 -19.34 2.16 3.42
C ILE A 141 -20.80 2.45 3.10
N ASN A 142 -21.44 3.31 3.88
CA ASN A 142 -22.86 3.64 3.79
C ASN A 142 -23.78 2.40 3.85
N GLY A 143 -23.38 1.39 4.63
CA GLY A 143 -24.09 0.11 4.74
C GLY A 143 -23.77 -0.90 3.64
N GLU A 144 -23.04 -0.50 2.60
CA GLU A 144 -22.66 -1.38 1.49
C GLU A 144 -21.34 -2.12 1.79
N ALA A 145 -21.30 -3.40 1.48
CA ALA A 145 -20.07 -4.18 1.58
C ALA A 145 -18.99 -3.61 0.64
N VAL A 146 -17.72 -3.71 1.04
CA VAL A 146 -16.60 -3.18 0.26
C VAL A 146 -15.89 -4.23 -0.57
N ALA A 147 -15.36 -3.81 -1.71
CA ALA A 147 -14.40 -4.53 -2.52
C ALA A 147 -13.04 -3.83 -2.46
N GLU A 148 -11.97 -4.56 -2.71
CA GLU A 148 -10.62 -3.99 -2.85
C GLU A 148 -10.18 -4.09 -4.32
N VAL A 149 -10.04 -2.94 -4.98
CA VAL A 149 -9.60 -2.83 -6.37
C VAL A 149 -8.11 -2.50 -6.39
N ASP A 150 -7.30 -3.45 -6.84
CA ASP A 150 -5.84 -3.48 -6.71
C ASP A 150 -5.15 -3.38 -8.07
N VAL A 151 -4.11 -2.55 -8.15
CA VAL A 151 -3.25 -2.44 -9.32
C VAL A 151 -2.17 -3.51 -9.25
N ARG A 152 -2.27 -4.55 -10.07
CA ARG A 152 -1.28 -5.62 -10.06
C ARG A 152 0.09 -5.11 -10.47
N ALA A 153 1.06 -5.35 -9.58
CA ALA A 153 2.45 -4.99 -9.78
C ALA A 153 2.65 -3.50 -10.10
N SER A 154 1.87 -2.61 -9.47
CA SER A 154 1.80 -1.15 -9.72
C SER A 154 3.13 -0.51 -10.13
N GLN A 155 4.16 -0.58 -9.28
CA GLN A 155 5.47 0.03 -9.58
C GLN A 155 6.15 -0.56 -10.83
N LEU A 156 6.02 -1.86 -11.08
CA LEU A 156 6.53 -2.47 -12.31
C LEU A 156 5.73 -2.00 -13.52
N SER A 157 4.41 -1.82 -13.38
CA SER A 157 3.56 -1.27 -14.44
C SER A 157 3.93 0.18 -14.77
N ILE A 158 4.22 1.00 -13.76
CA ILE A 158 4.72 2.37 -13.94
C ILE A 158 6.05 2.37 -14.70
N MET A 159 6.99 1.47 -14.37
CA MET A 159 8.25 1.34 -15.10
C MET A 159 8.03 1.08 -16.60
N HIS A 160 7.05 0.23 -16.94
CA HIS A 160 6.70 -0.04 -18.34
C HIS A 160 6.19 1.21 -19.05
N GLY A 161 5.27 1.96 -18.45
CA GLY A 161 4.72 3.17 -19.04
C GLY A 161 5.74 4.31 -19.19
N LEU A 162 6.59 4.52 -18.17
CA LEU A 162 7.69 5.50 -18.22
C LEU A 162 8.70 5.19 -19.33
N LEU A 163 8.91 3.91 -19.65
CA LEU A 163 9.82 3.46 -20.69
C LEU A 163 9.14 3.30 -22.06
N GLY A 164 7.83 3.48 -22.16
CA GLY A 164 7.06 3.23 -23.37
C GLY A 164 7.08 1.77 -23.83
N ILE A 165 7.24 0.82 -22.90
CA ILE A 165 7.31 -0.62 -23.18
C ILE A 165 5.95 -1.26 -22.83
N PRO A 166 5.34 -2.04 -23.73
CA PRO A 166 4.09 -2.74 -23.45
C PRO A 166 4.18 -3.61 -22.19
N LEU A 167 3.11 -3.69 -21.41
CA LEU A 167 3.01 -4.67 -20.33
C LEU A 167 3.05 -6.09 -20.91
N PRO A 168 3.71 -7.03 -20.23
CA PRO A 168 3.68 -8.42 -20.67
C PRO A 168 2.31 -9.04 -20.38
N ASP A 169 1.89 -9.98 -21.23
CA ASP A 169 0.70 -10.77 -20.98
C ASP A 169 0.84 -11.63 -19.71
N GLY A 170 -0.29 -11.85 -19.04
CA GLY A 170 -0.39 -12.73 -17.88
C GLY A 170 0.18 -12.14 -16.59
N ASP A 171 0.65 -13.01 -15.68
CA ASP A 171 1.18 -12.58 -14.39
C ASP A 171 2.59 -11.94 -14.55
N PRO A 172 2.81 -10.68 -14.14
CA PRO A 172 4.11 -10.02 -14.28
C PRO A 172 5.25 -10.70 -13.49
N TYR A 173 4.92 -11.57 -12.54
CA TYR A 173 5.89 -12.32 -11.76
C TYR A 173 6.11 -13.76 -12.25
N ALA A 174 5.44 -14.18 -13.32
CA ALA A 174 5.64 -15.49 -13.93
C ALA A 174 6.89 -15.49 -14.82
N VAL A 175 7.97 -16.08 -14.32
CA VAL A 175 9.20 -16.33 -15.08
C VAL A 175 9.46 -17.83 -15.10
N THR A 176 9.58 -18.40 -16.30
CA THR A 176 9.79 -19.85 -16.48
C THR A 176 10.97 -20.35 -15.67
N GLY A 177 10.74 -21.41 -14.88
CA GLY A 177 11.77 -22.05 -14.06
C GLY A 177 12.12 -21.31 -12.76
N ILE A 178 11.49 -20.17 -12.46
CA ILE A 178 11.72 -19.41 -11.22
C ILE A 178 10.42 -19.32 -10.41
N PRO A 179 10.43 -19.62 -9.10
CA PRO A 179 9.26 -19.43 -8.25
C PRO A 179 8.76 -17.98 -8.31
N ARG A 180 7.46 -17.78 -8.54
CA ARG A 180 6.80 -16.47 -8.60
C ARG A 180 7.18 -15.56 -7.43
N MET A 181 7.21 -16.11 -6.20
CA MET A 181 7.55 -15.33 -5.01
C MET A 181 9.01 -14.85 -5.01
N ALA A 182 9.94 -15.61 -5.57
CA ALA A 182 11.33 -15.19 -5.75
C ALA A 182 11.45 -14.05 -6.78
N VAL A 183 10.69 -14.12 -7.89
CA VAL A 183 10.60 -13.05 -8.89
C VAL A 183 10.05 -11.77 -8.25
N LYS A 184 8.92 -11.86 -7.55
CA LYS A 184 8.31 -10.72 -6.87
C LYS A 184 9.27 -10.10 -5.87
N ALA A 185 9.92 -10.90 -5.03
CA ALA A 185 10.91 -10.40 -4.08
C ALA A 185 12.10 -9.71 -4.76
N PHE A 186 12.62 -10.28 -5.85
CA PHE A 186 13.70 -9.65 -6.62
C PHE A 186 13.31 -8.29 -7.18
N ILE A 187 12.13 -8.19 -7.81
CA ILE A 187 11.65 -6.95 -8.41
C ILE A 187 11.39 -5.90 -7.32
N THR A 188 10.67 -6.27 -6.25
CA THR A 188 10.39 -5.34 -5.14
C THR A 188 11.66 -4.82 -4.49
N GLU A 189 12.65 -5.69 -4.19
CA GLU A 189 13.90 -5.21 -3.61
C GLU A 189 14.73 -4.39 -4.61
N THR A 190 14.72 -4.74 -5.90
CA THR A 190 15.46 -4.02 -6.95
C THR A 190 14.91 -2.62 -7.16
N LEU A 191 13.58 -2.46 -7.25
CA LEU A 191 12.95 -1.14 -7.36
C LEU A 191 13.05 -0.34 -6.06
N GLY A 192 13.02 -1.02 -4.90
CA GLY A 192 13.16 -0.38 -3.60
C GLY A 192 14.54 0.24 -3.35
N VAL A 193 15.62 -0.37 -3.88
CA VAL A 193 16.99 0.16 -3.76
C VAL A 193 17.52 0.86 -5.01
N GLY A 194 16.74 0.85 -6.09
CA GLY A 194 17.09 1.44 -7.39
C GLY A 194 18.20 0.78 -8.20
N GLN A 195 18.65 -0.42 -7.80
CA GLN A 195 19.69 -1.17 -8.50
C GLN A 195 19.46 -2.67 -8.44
N ALA A 196 19.95 -3.39 -9.46
CA ALA A 196 19.84 -4.84 -9.55
C ALA A 196 20.43 -5.52 -8.31
N LYS A 197 19.59 -6.25 -7.58
CA LYS A 197 20.01 -6.88 -6.33
C LYS A 197 21.04 -7.98 -6.54
N GLN A 198 22.15 -7.87 -5.82
CA GLN A 198 23.23 -8.88 -5.79
C GLN A 198 23.13 -9.81 -4.58
N ARG A 199 22.43 -9.39 -3.53
CA ARG A 199 22.20 -10.16 -2.30
C ARG A 199 20.81 -9.87 -1.76
N TRP A 200 20.14 -10.90 -1.24
CA TRP A 200 18.86 -10.73 -0.55
C TRP A 200 19.02 -9.87 0.71
N SER A 201 18.00 -9.09 1.06
CA SER A 201 17.87 -8.57 2.43
C SER A 201 17.82 -9.72 3.45
N ALA A 202 18.13 -9.45 4.72
CA ALA A 202 18.12 -10.49 5.76
C ALA A 202 16.76 -11.20 5.86
N ALA A 203 15.65 -10.45 5.79
CA ALA A 203 14.30 -10.98 5.82
C ALA A 203 14.01 -11.89 4.61
N THR A 204 14.33 -11.42 3.41
CA THR A 204 14.12 -12.21 2.17
C THR A 204 15.06 -13.39 2.08
N ALA A 205 16.29 -13.31 2.61
CA ALA A 205 17.22 -14.43 2.65
C ALA A 205 16.68 -15.58 3.52
N ALA A 206 16.10 -15.26 4.69
CA ALA A 206 15.46 -16.25 5.56
C ALA A 206 14.29 -16.94 4.84
N ARG A 207 13.45 -16.16 4.15
CA ARG A 207 12.35 -16.66 3.35
C ARG A 207 12.81 -17.52 2.16
N ALA A 208 13.79 -17.05 1.40
CA ALA A 208 14.37 -17.76 0.27
C ALA A 208 14.93 -19.11 0.68
N LYS A 209 15.56 -19.19 1.86
CA LYS A 209 16.03 -20.44 2.45
C LYS A 209 14.87 -21.37 2.83
N ALA A 210 13.84 -20.84 3.49
CA ALA A 210 12.69 -21.63 3.93
C ALA A 210 11.87 -22.21 2.76
N GLU A 211 11.75 -21.46 1.67
CA GLU A 211 11.02 -21.85 0.47
C GLU A 211 11.92 -22.47 -0.62
N CYS A 212 13.20 -22.76 -0.32
CA CYS A 212 14.16 -23.36 -1.24
C CYS A 212 14.27 -22.65 -2.60
N TRP A 213 14.28 -21.31 -2.61
CA TRP A 213 14.40 -20.53 -3.84
C TRP A 213 15.78 -20.72 -4.49
N PRO A 214 15.89 -20.60 -5.83
CA PRO A 214 17.17 -20.57 -6.51
C PRO A 214 18.08 -19.47 -5.96
N PRO A 215 19.42 -19.61 -6.08
CA PRO A 215 20.35 -18.54 -5.75
C PRO A 215 20.00 -17.23 -6.47
N ILE A 216 20.21 -16.10 -5.79
CA ILE A 216 19.80 -14.78 -6.32
C ILE A 216 20.37 -14.47 -7.70
N HIS A 217 21.58 -14.95 -8.04
CA HIS A 217 22.16 -14.70 -9.36
C HIS A 217 21.39 -15.41 -10.49
N ILE A 218 20.81 -16.59 -10.23
CA ILE A 218 19.93 -17.29 -11.17
C ILE A 218 18.61 -16.54 -11.33
N VAL A 219 18.00 -16.14 -10.22
CA VAL A 219 16.77 -15.33 -10.22
C VAL A 219 17.01 -14.01 -10.98
N SER A 220 18.07 -13.30 -10.64
CA SER A 220 18.47 -12.03 -11.26
C SER A 220 18.72 -12.17 -12.76
N ALA A 221 19.38 -13.24 -13.19
CA ALA A 221 19.62 -13.48 -14.62
C ALA A 221 18.31 -13.70 -15.38
N ALA A 222 17.43 -14.59 -14.88
CA ALA A 222 16.16 -14.89 -15.51
C ALA A 222 15.21 -13.69 -15.53
N VAL A 223 15.11 -12.95 -14.41
CA VAL A 223 14.25 -11.77 -14.32
C VAL A 223 14.76 -10.64 -15.21
N ARG A 224 16.07 -10.39 -15.30
CA ARG A 224 16.64 -9.38 -16.20
C ARG A 224 16.65 -9.78 -17.67
N LEU A 225 16.48 -11.07 -17.98
CA LEU A 225 16.20 -11.51 -19.35
C LEU A 225 14.78 -11.08 -19.77
N ARG A 226 13.79 -11.23 -18.87
CA ARG A 226 12.41 -10.77 -19.12
C ARG A 226 12.26 -9.25 -19.05
N TYR A 227 12.96 -8.60 -18.12
CA TYR A 227 12.90 -7.15 -17.87
C TYR A 227 14.29 -6.52 -17.93
N PRO A 228 14.83 -6.25 -19.13
CA PRO A 228 16.20 -5.72 -19.29
C PRO A 228 16.46 -4.41 -18.53
N PHE A 229 15.44 -3.55 -18.40
CA PHE A 229 15.54 -2.28 -17.69
C PHE A 229 15.89 -2.42 -16.20
N LEU A 230 15.62 -3.59 -15.59
CA LEU A 230 16.01 -3.86 -14.20
C LEU A 230 17.52 -3.99 -13.99
N ARG A 231 18.34 -3.92 -15.05
CA ARG A 231 19.80 -3.77 -14.93
C ARG A 231 20.18 -2.43 -14.30
N SER A 232 19.45 -1.37 -14.66
CA SER A 232 19.70 0.01 -14.23
C SER A 232 18.36 0.75 -14.10
N PRO A 233 17.47 0.33 -13.18
CA PRO A 233 16.10 0.82 -13.15
C PRO A 233 16.03 2.31 -12.79
N ALA A 234 17.02 2.84 -12.07
CA ALA A 234 17.08 4.26 -11.72
C ALA A 234 17.23 5.23 -12.92
N LEU A 235 17.53 4.73 -14.12
CA LEU A 235 17.64 5.58 -15.32
C LEU A 235 16.34 6.27 -15.72
N VAL A 236 15.19 5.80 -15.21
CA VAL A 236 13.89 6.46 -15.43
C VAL A 236 13.67 7.69 -14.56
N VAL A 237 14.49 7.88 -13.52
CA VAL A 237 14.32 9.01 -12.59
C VAL A 237 14.75 10.28 -13.31
N SER A 238 13.84 11.26 -13.39
CA SER A 238 14.14 12.57 -13.94
C SER A 238 15.31 13.23 -13.17
N PRO A 239 16.31 13.81 -13.86
CA PRO A 239 17.39 14.56 -13.22
C PRO A 239 16.92 15.71 -12.32
N SER A 240 15.71 16.22 -12.54
CA SER A 240 15.13 17.32 -11.75
C SER A 240 14.37 16.88 -10.51
N PHE A 241 14.04 15.59 -10.35
CA PHE A 241 13.14 15.13 -9.28
C PHE A 241 13.73 15.30 -7.88
N LEU A 242 15.01 14.95 -7.71
CA LEU A 242 15.81 15.14 -6.51
C LEU A 242 17.28 15.31 -6.94
N PRO A 243 17.70 16.50 -7.42
CA PRO A 243 18.94 16.67 -8.17
C PRO A 243 20.22 16.37 -7.37
N HIS A 244 20.15 16.34 -6.04
CA HIS A 244 21.28 16.06 -5.14
C HIS A 244 21.26 14.65 -4.57
N VAL A 245 20.20 13.88 -4.84
CA VAL A 245 20.04 12.49 -4.37
C VAL A 245 20.45 11.54 -5.51
N PRO A 246 21.24 10.49 -5.22
CA PRO A 246 21.53 9.47 -6.23
C PRO A 246 20.24 8.89 -6.82
N PRO A 247 20.12 8.73 -8.15
CA PRO A 247 18.91 8.20 -8.79
C PRO A 247 18.43 6.86 -8.20
N GLU A 248 19.35 6.01 -7.75
CA GLU A 248 19.03 4.71 -7.14
C GLU A 248 18.27 4.87 -5.82
N VAL A 249 18.59 5.90 -5.04
CA VAL A 249 17.90 6.23 -3.80
C VAL A 249 16.56 6.90 -4.10
N ALA A 250 16.52 7.75 -5.13
CA ALA A 250 15.31 8.49 -5.51
C ALA A 250 14.23 7.61 -6.16
N LEU A 251 14.59 6.49 -6.81
CA LEU A 251 13.67 5.69 -7.63
C LEU A 251 12.40 5.28 -6.88
N CYS A 252 12.52 4.74 -5.66
CA CYS A 252 11.34 4.24 -4.94
C CYS A 252 10.36 5.38 -4.58
N HIS A 253 10.88 6.55 -4.23
CA HIS A 253 10.08 7.74 -3.96
C HIS A 253 9.44 8.29 -5.24
N TYR A 254 10.14 8.22 -6.37
CA TYR A 254 9.64 8.62 -7.68
C TYR A 254 8.44 7.75 -8.11
N LEU A 255 8.60 6.42 -8.05
CA LEU A 255 7.53 5.49 -8.41
C LEU A 255 6.33 5.59 -7.46
N CYS A 256 6.57 5.68 -6.15
CA CYS A 256 5.50 5.90 -5.17
C CYS A 256 4.75 7.22 -5.41
N GLY A 257 5.47 8.29 -5.79
CA GLY A 257 4.89 9.58 -6.10
C GLY A 257 3.90 9.53 -7.28
N ILE A 258 4.33 8.92 -8.39
CA ILE A 258 3.47 8.71 -9.57
C ILE A 258 2.23 7.90 -9.19
N GLU A 259 2.41 6.80 -8.47
CA GLU A 259 1.31 5.95 -8.00
C GLU A 259 0.34 6.73 -7.10
N ALA A 260 0.86 7.54 -6.17
CA ALA A 260 0.03 8.32 -5.25
C ALA A 260 -0.81 9.37 -5.99
N GLU A 261 -0.27 10.03 -7.02
CA GLU A 261 -1.04 10.98 -7.84
C GLU A 261 -2.09 10.28 -8.69
N ALA A 262 -1.78 9.11 -9.25
CA ALA A 262 -2.75 8.29 -9.96
C ALA A 262 -3.90 7.85 -9.03
N MET A 263 -3.58 7.31 -7.84
CA MET A 263 -4.57 6.92 -6.83
C MET A 263 -5.41 8.11 -6.36
N THR A 264 -4.79 9.27 -6.10
CA THR A 264 -5.49 10.51 -5.71
C THR A 264 -6.49 10.94 -6.78
N THR A 265 -6.09 10.87 -8.04
CA THR A 265 -6.93 11.21 -9.18
C THR A 265 -8.08 10.23 -9.33
N ALA A 266 -7.83 8.92 -9.24
CA ALA A 266 -8.87 7.91 -9.29
C ALA A 266 -9.93 8.11 -8.19
N MET A 267 -9.50 8.41 -6.94
CA MET A 267 -10.42 8.75 -5.85
C MET A 267 -11.26 10.01 -6.14
N ARG A 268 -10.69 11.00 -6.85
CA ARG A 268 -11.43 12.21 -7.25
C ARG A 268 -12.45 11.92 -8.33
N LEU A 269 -12.10 11.14 -9.34
CA LEU A 269 -13.01 10.73 -10.42
C LEU A 269 -14.21 9.95 -9.85
N LEU A 270 -13.96 8.95 -9.01
CA LEU A 270 -14.99 8.16 -8.34
C LEU A 270 -16.00 9.01 -7.56
N TRP A 271 -15.50 9.97 -6.78
CA TRP A 271 -16.38 10.85 -6.01
C TRP A 271 -17.14 11.84 -6.90
N ARG A 272 -16.46 12.42 -7.90
CA ARG A 272 -17.06 13.40 -8.81
C ARG A 272 -18.23 12.78 -9.57
N ASP A 273 -18.00 11.62 -10.19
CA ASP A 273 -18.88 11.03 -11.19
C ASP A 273 -19.89 10.05 -10.59
N HIS A 274 -19.52 9.35 -9.52
CA HIS A 274 -20.35 8.29 -8.94
C HIS A 274 -20.75 8.54 -7.48
N LYS A 275 -20.22 9.59 -6.85
CA LYS A 275 -20.36 9.81 -5.40
C LYS A 275 -19.91 8.60 -4.56
N ALA A 276 -19.00 7.80 -5.11
CA ALA A 276 -18.43 6.66 -4.42
C ALA A 276 -17.25 7.11 -3.56
N LEU A 277 -17.32 6.85 -2.24
CA LEU A 277 -16.15 7.01 -1.37
C LEU A 277 -15.16 5.89 -1.65
N ALA A 278 -13.91 6.27 -1.93
CA ALA A 278 -12.79 5.36 -2.08
C ALA A 278 -11.78 5.58 -0.95
N LEU A 279 -11.40 4.50 -0.26
CA LEU A 279 -10.45 4.52 0.84
C LEU A 279 -9.11 3.95 0.35
N PRO A 280 -7.99 4.70 0.40
CA PRO A 280 -6.72 4.26 -0.17
C PRO A 280 -6.01 3.22 0.72
N ILE A 281 -5.44 2.18 0.10
CA ILE A 281 -4.59 1.16 0.72
C ILE A 281 -3.39 0.92 -0.20
N HIS A 282 -2.27 1.62 0.04
CA HIS A 282 -1.09 1.48 -0.81
C HIS A 282 -1.41 1.71 -2.31
N ASP A 283 -1.32 0.65 -3.12
CA ASP A 283 -1.61 0.56 -4.55
C ASP A 283 -3.01 0.03 -4.89
N SER A 284 -3.91 0.02 -3.91
CA SER A 284 -5.32 -0.37 -4.07
C SER A 284 -6.30 0.65 -3.48
N LEU A 285 -7.53 0.60 -3.96
CA LEU A 285 -8.67 1.37 -3.45
C LEU A 285 -9.73 0.42 -2.90
N MET A 286 -10.18 0.70 -1.68
CA MET A 286 -11.34 0.04 -1.09
C MET A 286 -12.58 0.88 -1.38
N VAL A 287 -13.55 0.29 -2.08
CA VAL A 287 -14.75 0.96 -2.60
C VAL A 287 -15.99 0.11 -2.28
N PRO A 288 -17.21 0.69 -2.25
CA PRO A 288 -18.43 -0.11 -2.24
C PRO A 288 -18.45 -1.11 -3.40
N CYS A 289 -19.00 -2.32 -3.20
CA CYS A 289 -19.00 -3.37 -4.22
C CYS A 289 -19.68 -2.93 -5.54
N TRP A 290 -20.72 -2.11 -5.46
CA TRP A 290 -21.40 -1.57 -6.64
C TRP A 290 -20.53 -0.61 -7.47
N ALA A 291 -19.43 -0.10 -6.91
CA ALA A 291 -18.55 0.89 -7.55
C ALA A 291 -17.28 0.25 -8.15
N VAL A 292 -17.17 -1.07 -8.20
CA VAL A 292 -15.95 -1.77 -8.67
C VAL A 292 -15.60 -1.39 -10.11
N ASP A 293 -16.55 -1.47 -11.04
CA ASP A 293 -16.29 -1.16 -12.46
C ASP A 293 -15.84 0.29 -12.64
N ALA A 294 -16.56 1.22 -12.00
CA ALA A 294 -16.19 2.64 -11.99
C ALA A 294 -14.79 2.89 -11.38
N ALA A 295 -14.40 2.10 -10.39
CA ALA A 295 -13.07 2.21 -9.77
C ALA A 295 -11.97 1.69 -10.70
N GLN A 296 -12.23 0.61 -11.44
CA GLN A 296 -11.32 0.11 -12.46
C GLN A 296 -11.10 1.16 -13.56
N ASP A 297 -12.17 1.73 -14.09
CA ASP A 297 -12.09 2.78 -15.12
C ASP A 297 -11.36 4.04 -14.63
N ALA A 298 -11.63 4.46 -13.39
CA ALA A 298 -10.98 5.61 -12.78
C ALA A 298 -9.48 5.39 -12.55
N ILE A 299 -9.09 4.18 -12.13
CA ILE A 299 -7.69 3.79 -11.96
C ILE A 299 -7.00 3.72 -13.32
N ASP A 300 -7.60 3.08 -14.32
CA ASP A 300 -7.03 2.96 -15.66
C ASP A 300 -6.77 4.34 -16.27
N THR A 301 -7.78 5.22 -16.23
CA THR A 301 -7.68 6.61 -16.69
C THR A 301 -6.54 7.36 -15.99
N ALA A 302 -6.42 7.19 -14.67
CA ALA A 302 -5.40 7.88 -13.90
C ALA A 302 -3.98 7.34 -14.19
N PHE A 303 -3.79 6.03 -14.30
CA PHE A 303 -2.48 5.47 -14.66
C PHE A 303 -2.08 5.81 -16.09
N LEU A 304 -3.03 5.86 -17.02
CA LEU A 304 -2.75 6.35 -18.37
C LEU A 304 -2.25 7.80 -18.34
N THR A 305 -2.85 8.64 -17.48
CA THR A 305 -2.48 10.06 -17.34
C THR A 305 -1.09 10.25 -16.71
N PHE A 306 -0.81 9.59 -15.59
CA PHE A 306 0.40 9.85 -14.78
C PHE A 306 1.58 8.94 -15.08
N ALA A 307 1.31 7.74 -15.60
CA ALA A 307 2.32 6.73 -15.86
C ALA A 307 2.36 6.28 -17.32
N ASN A 308 1.46 6.75 -18.19
CA ASN A 308 1.36 6.34 -19.60
C ASN A 308 1.24 4.81 -19.75
N VAL A 309 0.41 4.19 -18.91
CA VAL A 309 0.14 2.75 -18.94
C VAL A 309 -1.30 2.46 -18.55
N SER A 310 -1.92 1.49 -19.22
CA SER A 310 -3.16 0.86 -18.76
C SER A 310 -2.80 -0.39 -17.94
N PRO A 311 -2.84 -0.34 -16.61
CA PRO A 311 -2.36 -1.42 -15.77
C PRO A 311 -3.34 -2.61 -15.74
N THR A 312 -2.85 -3.78 -15.35
CA THR A 312 -3.76 -4.88 -14.97
C THR A 312 -4.38 -4.59 -13.61
N ILE A 313 -5.71 -4.48 -13.56
CA ILE A 313 -6.46 -4.20 -12.35
C ILE A 313 -7.24 -5.47 -11.95
N THR A 314 -7.29 -5.75 -10.65
CA THR A 314 -8.10 -6.84 -10.09
C THR A 314 -9.01 -6.34 -8.99
N ALA A 315 -10.15 -7.00 -8.79
CA ALA A 315 -11.05 -6.71 -7.70
C ALA A 315 -11.23 -7.96 -6.82
N ASP A 316 -10.98 -7.81 -5.52
CA ASP A 316 -11.31 -8.81 -4.53
C ASP A 316 -12.65 -8.45 -3.87
N LEU A 317 -13.66 -9.29 -4.09
CA LEU A 317 -14.99 -9.14 -3.52
C LEU A 317 -15.13 -9.87 -2.17
N PRO A 318 -16.09 -9.48 -1.32
CA PRO A 318 -16.42 -10.24 -0.12
C PRO A 318 -16.83 -11.68 -0.45
N PRO A 319 -16.59 -12.65 0.45
CA PRO A 319 -16.93 -14.06 0.22
C PRO A 319 -18.39 -14.31 -0.17
N ALA A 320 -19.33 -13.50 0.33
CA ALA A 320 -20.75 -13.60 0.01
C ALA A 320 -21.09 -13.28 -1.45
N PHE A 321 -20.24 -12.49 -2.13
CA PHE A 321 -20.41 -12.11 -3.54
C PHE A 321 -19.62 -13.02 -4.48
N ALA A 322 -18.53 -13.62 -4.00
CA ALA A 322 -17.69 -14.55 -4.77
C ALA A 322 -18.39 -15.89 -5.09
N ALA A 323 -19.48 -16.23 -4.39
CA ALA A 323 -20.26 -17.45 -4.64
C ALA A 323 -21.40 -17.28 -5.66
N ALA A 324 -21.62 -16.06 -6.15
CA ALA A 324 -22.70 -15.70 -7.07
C ALA A 324 -22.23 -15.32 -8.49
N ALA A 325 -20.92 -15.39 -8.75
CA ALA A 325 -20.27 -15.16 -10.05
C ALA A 325 -19.57 -16.44 -10.52
#